data_AF-A0A1G7QV90-F1
#
_entry.id   AF-A0A1G7QV90-F1
#
_cell.length_a   1.000
_cell.length_b   1.000
_cell.length_c   1.000
_cell.angle_alpha   90.00
_cell.angle_beta   90.00
_cell.angle_gamma   90.00
#
_symmetry.space_group_name_H-M   'P 1'
#
loop_
_entity.id
_entity.type
_entity.pdbx_description
1 polymer ?
#
loop_
_entity_poly.entity_id
_entity_poly.type
_entity_poly.pdbx_seq_one_letter_code
_entity_poly.pdbx_strand_id
1 'polypeptide(L)' 'MLTGRQIRMARAALDWSLRVTAERAGVHENTVRRIERGENTNPGTLFLLKSTFEAAGVTFLDNGGVVPPEIETL' A
#
# COMPACT_ATOMS: atom_id res chain seq x y z
N MET A 1 -6.38 6.19 -9.52
CA MET A 1 -7.12 5.19 -8.71
C MET A 1 -6.10 4.22 -8.12
N LEU A 2 -6.09 4.00 -6.79
CA LEU A 2 -5.14 3.07 -6.18
C LEU A 2 -5.48 1.63 -6.57
N THR A 3 -4.48 0.89 -7.06
CA THR A 3 -4.65 -0.50 -7.50
C THR A 3 -4.00 -1.50 -6.53
N GLY A 4 -4.46 -2.75 -6.56
CA GLY A 4 -3.81 -3.84 -5.84
C GLY A 4 -2.34 -4.04 -6.22
N ARG A 5 -1.98 -3.79 -7.49
CA ARG A 5 -0.59 -3.84 -7.96
C ARG A 5 0.26 -2.76 -7.28
N GLN A 6 -0.24 -1.53 -7.19
CA GLN A 6 0.43 -0.44 -6.49
C GLN A 6 0.59 -0.72 -5.00
N ILE A 7 -0.40 -1.31 -4.35
CA ILE A 7 -0.30 -1.73 -2.94
C ILE A 7 0.82 -2.76 -2.74
N ARG A 8 0.94 -3.74 -3.64
CA ARG A 8 2.03 -4.73 -3.60
C ARG A 8 3.40 -4.08 -3.78
N MET A 9 3.52 -3.13 -4.71
CA MET A 9 4.77 -2.39 -4.95
C MET A 9 5.16 -1.54 -3.74
N ALA A 10 4.20 -0.84 -3.12
CA ALA A 10 4.42 -0.05 -1.92
C ALA A 10 4.89 -0.89 -0.72
N ARG A 11 4.30 -2.08 -0.51
CA ARG A 11 4.81 -3.00 0.50
C ARG A 11 6.24 -3.43 0.24
N ALA A 12 6.56 -3.79 -1.00
CA ALA A 12 7.91 -4.23 -1.35
C ALA A 12 8.94 -3.11 -1.14
N ALA A 13 8.58 -1.86 -1.46
CA ALA A 13 9.42 -0.69 -1.21
C ALA A 13 9.73 -0.46 0.28
N LEU A 14 8.81 -0.85 1.17
CA LEU A 14 8.95 -0.68 2.63
C LEU A 14 9.36 -1.96 3.37
N ASP A 15 9.58 -3.06 2.66
CA ASP A 15 9.74 -4.40 3.22
C ASP A 15 8.61 -4.81 4.21
N TRP A 16 7.37 -4.40 3.91
CA TRP A 16 6.22 -4.74 4.75
C TRP A 16 5.56 -6.05 4.33
N SER A 17 5.28 -6.90 5.30
CA SER A 17 4.38 -8.05 5.13
C SER A 17 2.92 -7.60 5.02
N LEU A 18 2.03 -8.49 4.58
CA LEU A 18 0.58 -8.27 4.59
C LEU A 18 0.08 -7.92 6.00
N ARG A 19 0.61 -8.62 7.02
CA ARG A 19 0.30 -8.40 8.43
C ARG A 19 0.67 -6.99 8.89
N VAL A 20 1.91 -6.57 8.66
CA VAL A 20 2.40 -5.23 9.04
C VAL A 20 1.58 -4.13 8.36
N THR A 21 1.26 -4.32 7.08
CA THR A 21 0.42 -3.38 6.32
C THR A 21 -0.96 -3.25 6.92
N ALA A 22 -1.58 -4.38 7.26
CA ALA A 22 -2.91 -4.44 7.83
C ALA A 22 -2.97 -3.78 9.21
N GLU A 23 -1.98 -4.09 10.08
CA GLU A 23 -1.82 -3.48 11.40
C GLU A 23 -1.67 -1.96 11.30
N ARG A 24 -0.79 -1.46 10.42
CA ARG A 24 -0.55 -0.02 10.25
C ARG A 24 -1.73 0.74 9.64
N ALA A 25 -2.51 0.09 8.78
CA ALA A 25 -3.67 0.68 8.14
C ALA A 25 -4.98 0.50 8.93
N GLY A 26 -4.96 -0.25 10.04
CA GLY A 26 -6.15 -0.53 10.83
C GLY A 26 -7.19 -1.39 10.08
N VAL A 27 -6.74 -2.31 9.24
CA VAL A 27 -7.59 -3.21 8.46
C VAL A 27 -7.25 -4.67 8.73
N HIS A 28 -8.08 -5.61 8.28
CA HIS A 28 -7.80 -7.03 8.40
C HIS A 28 -6.76 -7.48 7.35
N GLU A 29 -5.87 -8.42 7.68
CA GLU A 29 -4.85 -8.92 6.72
C GLU A 29 -5.48 -9.48 5.44
N ASN A 30 -6.60 -10.20 5.57
CA ASN A 30 -7.32 -10.76 4.44
C ASN A 30 -7.83 -9.66 3.48
N THR A 31 -8.13 -8.46 3.99
CA THR A 31 -8.52 -7.32 3.16
C THR A 31 -7.37 -6.91 2.24
N VAL A 32 -6.15 -6.78 2.77
CA VAL A 32 -4.96 -6.44 1.96
C VAL A 32 -4.72 -7.53 0.91
N ARG A 33 -4.80 -8.80 1.30
CA ARG A 33 -4.64 -9.96 0.41
C ARG A 33 -5.63 -9.96 -0.76
N ARG A 34 -6.91 -9.71 -0.50
CA ARG A 34 -7.96 -9.64 -1.52
C ARG A 34 -7.75 -8.48 -2.49
N ILE A 35 -7.38 -7.30 -1.97
CA ILE A 35 -7.09 -6.12 -2.80
C ILE A 35 -5.91 -6.39 -3.73
N GLU A 36 -4.83 -6.99 -3.24
CA GLU A 36 -3.68 -7.36 -4.09
C GLU A 36 -4.01 -8.42 -5.17
N ARG A 37 -5.09 -9.19 -5.00
CA ARG A 37 -5.61 -10.12 -6.01
C ARG A 37 -6.56 -9.46 -7.01
N GLY A 38 -6.85 -8.17 -6.85
CA GLY A 38 -7.74 -7.42 -7.73
C GLY A 38 -9.22 -7.57 -7.37
N GLU A 39 -9.54 -8.06 -6.18
CA GLU A 39 -10.94 -8.13 -5.74
C GLU A 39 -11.46 -6.74 -5.34
N ASN A 40 -12.78 -6.54 -5.51
CA ASN A 40 -13.44 -5.31 -5.12
C ASN A 40 -13.33 -5.06 -3.61
N THR A 41 -13.03 -3.81 -3.26
CA THR A 41 -13.01 -3.31 -1.89
C THR A 41 -13.74 -1.99 -1.83
N ASN A 42 -14.17 -1.58 -0.64
CA ASN A 42 -14.76 -0.25 -0.48
C ASN A 42 -13.69 0.85 -0.68
N PRO A 43 -14.08 2.05 -1.14
CA PRO A 43 -13.15 3.18 -1.31
C PRO A 43 -12.45 3.63 -0.03
N GLY A 44 -13.11 3.53 1.13
CA GLY A 44 -12.54 3.92 2.43
C GLY A 44 -11.32 3.09 2.81
N THR A 45 -11.32 1.79 2.53
CA THR A 45 -10.18 0.90 2.74
C THR A 45 -9.01 1.25 1.83
N LEU A 46 -9.28 1.62 0.56
CA LEU A 46 -8.22 2.10 -0.34
C LEU A 46 -7.63 3.41 0.15
N PHE A 47 -8.46 4.32 0.68
CA PHE A 47 -7.99 5.57 1.28
C PHE A 47 -7.08 5.31 2.48
N LEU A 48 -7.51 4.47 3.44
CA LEU A 48 -6.70 4.11 4.60
C LEU A 48 -5.33 3.54 4.17
N LEU A 49 -5.31 2.57 3.26
CA LEU A 49 -4.08 1.99 2.75
C LEU A 49 -3.19 3.04 2.06
N LYS A 50 -3.76 3.89 1.20
CA LYS A 50 -3.01 4.97 0.52
C LYS A 50 -2.33 5.87 1.55
N SER A 51 -3.09 6.39 2.50
CA SER A 51 -2.59 7.30 3.53
C SER A 51 -1.54 6.66 4.43
N THR A 52 -1.68 5.37 4.76
CA THR A 52 -0.66 4.64 5.55
C THR A 52 0.68 4.53 4.81
N PHE A 53 0.65 4.21 3.51
CA PHE A 53 1.87 4.15 2.71
C PHE A 53 2.49 5.53 2.49
N GLU A 54 1.67 6.56 2.23
CA GLU A 54 2.12 7.95 2.07
C GLU A 54 2.75 8.49 3.35
N ALA A 55 2.17 8.17 4.52
CA ALA A 55 2.77 8.50 5.81
C ALA A 55 4.11 7.79 6.09
N ALA A 56 4.37 6.67 5.39
CA ALA A 56 5.66 5.97 5.43
C ALA A 56 6.63 6.44 4.31
N GLY A 57 6.28 7.51 3.58
CA GLY A 57 7.14 8.13 2.57
C GLY A 57 6.99 7.57 1.16
N VAL A 58 6.03 6.67 0.92
CA VAL A 58 5.74 6.16 -0.44
C VAL A 58 4.89 7.17 -1.22
N THR A 59 5.23 7.44 -2.48
CA THR A 59 4.39 8.27 -3.37
C THR A 59 3.74 7.42 -4.47
N PHE A 60 2.43 7.56 -4.66
CA PHE A 60 1.69 6.92 -5.75
C PHE A 60 1.55 7.84 -6.96
N LEU A 61 1.82 7.31 -8.15
CA LEU A 61 1.71 8.05 -9.41
C LEU A 61 0.45 7.64 -10.19
N ASP A 62 -0.11 8.57 -10.96
CA ASP A 62 -1.32 8.34 -11.76
C ASP A 62 -1.11 7.34 -12.90
N ASN A 63 0.14 7.17 -13.35
CA ASN A 63 0.52 6.17 -14.36
C ASN A 63 0.65 4.74 -13.80
N GLY A 64 0.29 4.52 -12.53
CA GLY A 64 0.41 3.23 -11.87
C GLY A 64 1.75 2.98 -11.19
N GLY A 65 2.70 3.91 -11.27
CA GLY A 65 3.98 3.84 -10.57
C GLY A 65 3.89 4.02 -9.05
N VAL A 66 4.95 3.61 -8.37
CA VAL A 66 5.18 3.80 -6.93
C VAL A 66 6.63 4.25 -6.74
N VAL A 67 6.82 5.38 -6.06
CA VAL A 67 8.15 5.88 -5.66
C VAL A 67 8.39 5.48 -4.20
N PRO A 68 9.49 4.76 -3.88
CA PRO A 68 9.84 4.42 -2.51
C PRO A 68 10.19 5.67 -1.69
N PRO A 69 10.20 5.60 -0.35
CA PRO A 69 10.78 6.67 0.46
C PRO A 69 12.24 6.92 0.08
N GLU A 70 12.71 8.16 0.27
CA GLU A 70 14.12 8.49 0.11
C GLU A 70 14.97 7.58 1.00
N ILE A 71 15.89 6.84 0.38
CA ILE A 71 16.87 6.05 1.11
C ILE A 71 18.04 6.98 1.36
N GLU A 72 18.30 7.29 2.63
CA GLU A 72 19.54 7.93 3.03
C GLU A 72 20.68 6.95 2.73
N THR A 73 21.40 7.18 1.64
CA THR A 73 22.55 6.37 1.25
C THR A 73 23.67 6.59 2.26
N LEU A 74 24.10 5.49 2.91
CA LEU A 74 25.31 5.43 3.74
C LEU A 74 26.58 5.62 2.90
#